data_AF-A0A8W7P704-F1
#
_entry.id   AF-A0A8W7P704-F1
#
_cell.length_a   1.000
_cell.length_b   1.000
_cell.length_c   1.000
_cell.angle_alpha   90.00
_cell.angle_beta   90.00
_cell.angle_gamma   90.00
#
_symmetry.space_group_name_H-M   'P 1'
#
loop_
_entity.id
_entity.type
_entity.pdbx_description
1 polymer ?
#
loop_
_entity_poly.entity_id
_entity_poly.type
_entity_poly.pdbx_seq_one_letter_code
_entity_poly.pdbx_strand_id
1 'polypeptide(L)'
;MAIHDAAPGAPVSLSIRPERINLNVAQEQNRFSGRVREFIYLGDHVRIRMEACGNSSFIVKQPIATLDPKLAVGDVISLGWNVEHTALAGDLTVISFGGANKAAQEKAYYAPFTKATGIKVVGGEYNGEMAKVKAMVDTKSVSWDVLEVESPELARGCDEGIPAA
;
A
#
# COMPACT_ATOMS: atom_id res chain seq x y z
N MET A 1 -11.68 -2.04 11.64
CA MET A 1 -11.02 -3.35 11.49
C MET A 1 -12.10 -4.39 11.21
N ALA A 2 -12.43 -4.60 9.94
CA ALA A 2 -13.32 -5.67 9.53
C ALA A 2 -12.46 -6.72 8.82
N ILE A 3 -12.29 -7.86 9.48
CA ILE A 3 -11.63 -9.03 8.94
C ILE A 3 -12.70 -9.71 8.08
N HIS A 4 -12.62 -9.57 6.75
CA HIS A 4 -13.45 -10.37 5.86
C HIS A 4 -12.82 -11.77 5.76
N ASP A 5 -13.53 -12.78 6.28
CA ASP A 5 -13.27 -14.22 6.12
C ASP A 5 -12.02 -14.86 6.74
N ALA A 6 -11.26 -14.19 7.61
CA ALA A 6 -10.19 -14.86 8.36
C ALA A 6 -10.72 -15.51 9.66
N ALA A 7 -10.60 -16.83 9.76
CA ALA A 7 -10.87 -17.57 11.00
C ALA A 7 -9.87 -17.15 12.11
N PRO A 8 -10.28 -17.15 13.40
CA PRO A 8 -9.35 -16.89 14.50
C PRO A 8 -8.10 -17.78 14.42
N GLY A 9 -6.92 -17.16 14.37
CA GLY A 9 -5.64 -17.86 14.22
C GLY A 9 -5.14 -18.02 12.78
N ALA A 10 -5.91 -17.63 11.76
CA ALA A 10 -5.45 -17.58 10.38
C ALA A 10 -4.41 -16.45 10.20
N PRO A 11 -3.38 -16.65 9.36
CA PRO A 11 -2.43 -15.59 9.02
C PRO A 11 -3.16 -14.46 8.28
N VAL A 12 -2.89 -13.22 8.68
CA VAL A 12 -3.45 -12.02 8.05
C VAL A 12 -2.33 -11.08 7.62
N SER A 13 -2.53 -10.40 6.50
CA SER A 13 -1.64 -9.34 6.02
C SER A 13 -2.27 -7.98 6.28
N LEU A 14 -1.51 -7.10 6.91
CA LEU A 14 -1.93 -5.75 7.28
C LEU A 14 -1.07 -4.74 6.52
N SER A 15 -1.71 -3.78 5.85
CA SER A 15 -1.03 -2.65 5.22
C SER A 15 -1.21 -1.40 6.06
N ILE A 16 -0.12 -0.71 6.33
CA ILE A 16 -0.12 0.58 7.02
C ILE A 16 0.88 1.52 6.35
N ARG A 17 0.51 2.79 6.23
CA ARG A 17 1.40 3.79 5.64
C ARG A 17 2.59 4.07 6.58
N PRO A 18 3.83 4.13 6.07
CA PRO A 18 5.04 4.35 6.88
C PRO A 18 5.00 5.58 7.79
N GLU A 19 4.33 6.64 7.37
CA GLU A 19 4.17 7.90 8.12
C GLU A 19 3.12 7.84 9.24
N ARG A 20 2.32 6.78 9.30
CA ARG A 20 1.26 6.58 10.30
C ARG A 20 1.69 5.71 11.47
N ILE A 21 2.98 5.40 11.56
CA ILE A 21 3.58 4.57 12.61
C ILE A 21 4.26 5.49 13.62
N ASN A 22 3.86 5.35 14.88
CA ASN A 22 4.43 6.09 16.00
C ASN A 22 5.55 5.26 16.64
N LEU A 23 6.65 5.93 17.00
CA LEU A 23 7.78 5.33 17.73
C LEU A 23 7.71 5.73 19.21
N ASN A 24 8.31 4.91 20.07
CA ASN A 24 8.37 5.10 21.53
C ASN A 24 6.98 5.22 22.17
N VAL A 25 6.00 4.46 21.67
CA VAL A 25 4.64 4.45 22.22
C VAL A 25 4.62 3.86 23.64
N ALA A 26 4.09 4.63 24.59
CA ALA A 26 3.99 4.25 26.01
C ALA A 26 2.69 3.52 26.33
N GLN A 27 1.55 3.99 25.80
CA GLN A 27 0.21 3.43 25.98
C GLN A 27 -0.56 3.49 24.67
N GLU A 28 -0.44 2.43 23.86
CA GLU A 28 -1.26 2.25 22.66
C GLU A 28 -1.77 0.80 22.63
N GLN A 29 -2.99 0.59 22.11
CA GLN A 29 -3.63 -0.72 22.05
C GLN A 29 -2.87 -1.69 21.11
N ASN A 30 -2.21 -1.14 20.09
CA ASN A 30 -1.37 -1.87 19.14
C ASN A 30 0.10 -1.51 19.34
N ARG A 31 0.80 -2.30 20.17
CA ARG A 31 2.22 -2.08 20.47
C ARG A 31 3.05 -3.27 20.03
N PHE A 32 4.06 -3.00 19.21
CA PHE A 32 5.01 -3.98 18.70
C PHE A 32 6.44 -3.54 19.02
N SER A 33 7.36 -4.49 19.10
CA SER A 33 8.78 -4.19 19.25
C SER A 33 9.47 -4.23 17.90
N GLY A 34 10.35 -3.26 17.65
CA GLY A 34 11.12 -3.17 16.42
C GLY A 34 12.56 -2.80 16.71
N ARG A 35 13.49 -3.47 16.03
CA ARG A 35 14.92 -3.14 16.12
C ARG A 35 15.31 -2.22 14.98
N VAL A 36 15.89 -1.06 15.30
CA VAL A 36 16.41 -0.13 14.30
C VAL A 36 17.61 -0.74 13.58
N ARG A 37 17.56 -0.76 12.25
CA ARG A 37 18.63 -1.30 11.40
C ARG A 37 19.38 -0.19 10.67
N GLU A 38 18.69 0.82 10.18
CA GLU A 38 19.31 1.88 9.38
C GLU A 38 18.44 3.14 9.37
N PHE A 39 19.08 4.29 9.25
CA PHE A 39 18.45 5.57 8.97
C PHE A 39 18.80 6.02 7.56
N ILE A 40 17.79 6.40 6.78
CA ILE A 40 17.94 6.90 5.42
C ILE A 40 17.40 8.32 5.41
N TYR A 41 18.27 9.30 5.21
CA TYR A 41 17.92 10.72 5.24
C TYR A 41 17.51 11.18 3.84
N LEU A 42 16.27 11.68 3.69
CA LEU A 42 15.73 12.21 2.44
C LEU A 42 15.12 13.59 2.69
N GLY A 43 15.96 14.62 2.68
CA GLY A 43 15.53 16.01 2.81
C GLY A 43 14.86 16.29 4.16
N ASP A 44 13.55 16.51 4.13
CA ASP A 44 12.71 16.86 5.28
C ASP A 44 12.26 15.65 6.12
N HIS A 45 12.47 14.43 5.62
CA HIS A 45 12.10 13.20 6.30
C HIS A 45 13.25 12.21 6.43
N VAL A 46 13.17 11.40 7.49
CA VAL A 46 14.02 10.25 7.73
C VAL A 46 13.18 8.98 7.60
N ARG A 47 13.66 8.04 6.80
CA ARG A 47 13.14 6.68 6.75
C ARG A 47 13.97 5.81 7.66
N ILE A 48 13.33 5.20 8.64
CA ILE A 48 13.94 4.31 9.61
C ILE A 48 13.60 2.90 9.16
N ARG A 49 14.60 2.17 8.67
CA ARG A 49 14.45 0.75 8.39
C ARG A 49 14.65 -0.02 9.69
N MET A 50 13.71 -0.88 10.00
CA MET A 50 13.70 -1.68 11.21
C MET A 50 13.25 -3.11 10.95
N GLU A 51 13.61 -3.99 11.87
CA GLU A 51 13.10 -5.34 11.94
C GLU A 51 11.95 -5.38 12.95
N ALA A 52 10.74 -5.63 12.47
CA ALA A 52 9.52 -5.69 13.29
C ALA A 52 8.53 -6.71 12.71
N CYS A 53 7.76 -7.37 13.58
CA CYS A 53 6.69 -8.30 13.17
C CYS A 53 7.11 -9.38 12.15
N GLY A 54 8.35 -9.89 12.26
CA GLY A 54 8.90 -10.89 11.33
C GLY A 54 9.38 -10.34 9.97
N ASN A 55 9.34 -9.01 9.78
CA ASN A 55 9.81 -8.33 8.58
C ASN A 55 11.10 -7.54 8.87
N SER A 56 12.19 -7.83 8.16
CA SER A 56 13.51 -7.18 8.31
C SER A 56 13.65 -5.84 7.58
N SER A 57 12.66 -5.48 6.76
CA SER A 57 12.65 -4.30 5.89
C SER A 57 11.44 -3.41 6.19
N PHE A 58 10.96 -3.40 7.43
CA PHE A 58 9.86 -2.55 7.86
C PHE A 58 10.31 -1.09 7.91
N ILE A 59 9.60 -0.18 7.25
CA ILE A 59 10.00 1.23 7.11
C ILE A 59 9.03 2.11 7.89
N VAL A 60 9.59 2.98 8.74
CA VAL A 60 8.87 4.08 9.38
C VAL A 60 9.37 5.39 8.82
N LYS A 61 8.46 6.31 8.46
CA LYS A 61 8.81 7.64 7.96
C LYS A 61 8.49 8.67 9.03
N GLN A 62 9.50 9.42 9.46
CA GLN A 62 9.32 10.54 10.37
C GLN A 62 9.86 11.84 9.77
N PRO A 63 9.19 12.99 10.00
CA PRO A 63 9.81 14.30 9.80
C PRO A 63 11.08 14.40 10.64
N ILE A 64 12.15 14.94 10.08
CA ILE A 64 13.44 15.07 10.80
C ILE A 64 13.30 15.88 12.10
N ALA A 65 12.37 16.85 12.14
CA ALA A 65 12.06 17.66 13.32
C ALA A 65 11.44 16.87 14.49
N THR A 66 10.88 15.69 14.21
CA THR A 66 10.22 14.83 15.21
C THR A 66 11.03 13.58 15.54
N LEU A 67 12.18 13.39 14.88
CA LEU A 67 13.07 12.27 15.13
C LEU A 67 13.68 12.41 16.53
N ASP A 68 13.59 11.36 17.35
CA ASP A 68 14.28 11.32 18.64
C ASP A 68 15.80 11.31 18.40
N PRO A 69 16.55 12.35 18.80
CA PRO A 69 17.99 12.42 18.56
C PRO A 69 18.78 11.37 19.34
N LYS A 70 18.17 10.69 20.31
CA LYS A 70 18.81 9.60 21.06
C LYS A 70 18.68 8.24 20.37
N LEU A 71 17.84 8.13 19.34
CA LEU A 71 17.60 6.86 18.67
C LEU A 71 18.81 6.46 17.83
N ALA A 72 19.37 5.27 18.09
CA ALA A 72 20.53 4.74 17.41
C ALA A 72 20.24 3.42 16.68
N VAL A 73 21.11 3.07 15.73
CA VAL A 73 21.05 1.75 15.09
C VAL A 73 21.35 0.67 16.13
N GLY A 74 20.52 -0.37 16.16
CA GLY A 74 20.59 -1.46 17.13
C GLY A 74 19.58 -1.34 18.28
N ASP A 75 19.02 -0.15 18.51
CA ASP A 75 18.01 0.07 19.54
C ASP A 75 16.75 -0.75 19.26
N VAL A 76 16.18 -1.31 20.33
CA VAL A 76 14.88 -1.98 20.30
C VAL A 76 13.87 -1.05 20.92
N ILE A 77 12.96 -0.53 20.10
CA ILE A 77 11.95 0.45 20.51
C ILE A 77 10.55 -0.10 20.31
N SER A 78 9.61 0.46 21.08
CA SER A 78 8.19 0.22 20.85
C SER A 78 7.72 1.03 19.64
N LEU A 79 6.94 0.40 18.78
CA LEU A 79 6.20 1.04 17.70
C LEU A 79 4.71 0.74 17.85
N GLY A 80 3.87 1.66 17.38
CA GLY A 80 2.43 1.50 17.43
C GLY A 80 1.71 2.29 16.37
N TRP A 81 0.43 1.99 16.20
CA TRP A 81 -0.43 2.65 15.24
C TRP A 81 -1.91 2.56 15.64
N ASN A 82 -2.66 3.58 15.21
CA ASN A 82 -4.11 3.57 15.33
C ASN A 82 -4.72 2.56 14.35
N VAL A 83 -5.76 1.85 14.79
CA VAL A 83 -6.47 0.86 13.96
C VAL A 83 -7.08 1.48 12.71
N GLU A 84 -7.52 2.74 12.79
CA GLU A 84 -8.07 3.51 11.66
C GLU A 84 -7.04 3.83 10.57
N HIS A 85 -5.74 3.70 10.88
CA HIS A 85 -4.65 3.90 9.93
C HIS A 85 -4.26 2.63 9.18
N THR A 86 -4.86 1.50 9.56
CA THR A 86 -4.59 0.20 8.96
C THR A 86 -5.62 -0.11 7.88
N ALA A 87 -5.14 -0.54 6.72
CA ALA A 87 -5.95 -1.14 5.68
C ALA A 87 -5.68 -2.64 5.66
N LEU A 88 -6.72 -3.46 5.59
CA LEU A 88 -6.53 -4.85 5.22
C LEU A 88 -5.96 -4.89 3.80
N ALA A 89 -5.01 -5.79 3.54
CA ALA A 89 -4.63 -6.10 2.18
C ALA A 89 -5.82 -6.79 1.49
N GLY A 90 -6.65 -6.01 0.80
CA GLY A 90 -7.76 -6.51 -0.02
C GLY A 90 -7.29 -7.00 -1.38
N ASP A 91 -8.20 -7.61 -2.12
CA ASP A 91 -7.97 -7.99 -3.52
C ASP A 91 -7.71 -6.74 -4.38
N LEU A 92 -6.70 -6.78 -5.24
CA LEU A 92 -6.35 -5.67 -6.13
C LEU A 92 -7.08 -5.84 -7.46
N THR A 93 -7.93 -4.89 -7.84
CA THR A 93 -8.61 -4.91 -9.15
C THR A 93 -7.81 -4.10 -10.16
N VAL A 94 -7.17 -4.81 -11.10
CA VAL A 94 -6.38 -4.21 -12.19
C VAL A 94 -7.16 -4.34 -13.49
N ILE A 95 -7.38 -3.21 -14.16
CA ILE A 95 -8.12 -3.14 -15.41
C ILE A 95 -7.15 -2.87 -16.55
N SER A 96 -7.09 -3.80 -17.50
CA SER A 96 -6.22 -3.71 -18.70
C SER A 96 -7.05 -3.71 -19.98
N PHE A 97 -6.40 -3.54 -21.13
CA PHE A 97 -7.04 -3.61 -22.45
C PHE A 97 -7.52 -5.03 -22.85
N GLY A 98 -7.27 -6.05 -22.00
CA GLY A 98 -7.72 -7.42 -22.22
C GLY A 98 -6.91 -8.22 -23.24
N GLY A 99 -7.39 -9.40 -23.60
CA GLY A 99 -6.77 -10.28 -24.60
C GLY A 99 -5.36 -10.77 -24.25
N ALA A 100 -4.45 -10.75 -25.23
CA ALA A 100 -3.08 -11.24 -25.07
C ALA A 100 -2.27 -10.43 -24.02
N ASN A 101 -2.59 -9.15 -23.85
CA ASN A 101 -1.94 -8.28 -22.87
C ASN A 101 -2.26 -8.71 -21.44
N LYS A 102 -3.54 -9.02 -21.16
CA LYS A 102 -3.94 -9.57 -19.85
C LYS A 102 -3.27 -10.91 -19.57
N ALA A 103 -3.22 -11.82 -20.56
CA ALA A 103 -2.57 -13.11 -20.39
C ALA A 103 -1.05 -12.99 -20.15
N ALA A 104 -0.40 -11.99 -20.76
CA ALA A 104 1.01 -11.68 -20.53
C ALA A 104 1.23 -11.07 -19.14
N GLN A 105 0.40 -10.11 -18.72
CA GLN A 105 0.49 -9.49 -17.40
C GLN A 105 0.17 -10.48 -16.27
N GLU A 106 -0.77 -11.39 -16.49
CA GLU A 106 -1.12 -12.40 -15.50
C GLU A 106 0.06 -13.34 -15.23
N LYS A 107 0.77 -13.77 -16.28
CA LYS A 107 1.95 -14.63 -16.14
C LYS A 107 3.18 -13.87 -15.63
N ALA A 108 3.41 -12.65 -16.11
CA ALA A 108 4.63 -11.90 -15.85
C ALA A 108 4.60 -11.11 -14.54
N TYR A 109 3.42 -10.61 -14.13
CA TYR A 109 3.26 -9.70 -12.99
C TYR A 109 2.29 -10.24 -11.95
N TYR A 110 1.07 -10.67 -12.32
CA TYR A 110 0.06 -11.04 -11.32
C TYR A 110 0.39 -12.34 -10.59
N ALA A 111 0.83 -13.38 -11.31
CA ALA A 111 1.25 -14.64 -10.72
C ALA A 111 2.43 -14.51 -9.76
N PRO A 112 3.57 -13.87 -10.13
CA PRO A 112 4.68 -13.70 -9.18
C PRO A 112 4.30 -12.76 -8.03
N PHE A 113 3.49 -11.72 -8.26
CA PHE A 113 3.01 -10.84 -7.20
C PHE A 113 2.13 -11.59 -6.21
N THR A 114 1.10 -12.30 -6.69
CA THR A 114 0.20 -13.13 -5.85
C THR A 114 0.99 -14.18 -5.08
N LYS A 115 1.99 -14.81 -5.71
CA LYS A 115 2.85 -15.79 -5.04
C LYS A 115 3.76 -15.17 -3.97
N ALA A 116 4.21 -13.93 -4.17
CA ALA A 116 5.10 -13.24 -3.22
C ALA A 116 4.34 -12.59 -2.06
N THR A 117 3.13 -12.06 -2.31
CA THR A 117 2.39 -11.24 -1.34
C THR A 117 1.17 -11.93 -0.77
N GLY A 118 0.67 -12.99 -1.41
CA GLY A 118 -0.61 -13.62 -1.10
C GLY A 118 -1.83 -12.77 -1.48
N ILE A 119 -1.63 -11.59 -2.08
CA ILE A 119 -2.71 -10.69 -2.49
C ILE A 119 -3.22 -11.14 -3.86
N LYS A 120 -4.52 -11.40 -3.95
CA LYS A 120 -5.16 -11.79 -5.20
C LYS A 120 -5.32 -10.57 -6.10
N VAL A 121 -4.81 -10.68 -7.33
CA VAL A 121 -5.03 -9.66 -8.36
C VAL A 121 -6.22 -10.09 -9.22
N VAL A 122 -7.27 -9.29 -9.23
CA VAL A 122 -8.46 -9.47 -10.08
C VAL A 122 -8.25 -8.65 -11.36
N GLY A 123 -7.89 -9.35 -12.44
CA GLY A 123 -7.72 -8.75 -13.76
C GLY A 123 -9.06 -8.52 -14.47
N GLY A 124 -9.51 -7.27 -14.57
CA GLY A 124 -10.62 -6.85 -15.40
C GLY A 124 -10.16 -6.31 -16.76
N GLU A 125 -11.14 -6.08 -17.63
CA GLU A 125 -10.91 -5.60 -19.00
C GLU A 125 -11.75 -4.36 -19.23
N TYR A 126 -11.16 -3.36 -19.90
CA TYR A 126 -11.90 -2.23 -20.44
C TYR A 126 -11.41 -1.88 -21.84
N ASN A 127 -12.34 -1.42 -22.68
CA ASN A 127 -12.09 -1.17 -24.10
C ASN A 127 -12.14 0.33 -24.43
N GLY A 128 -11.57 1.19 -23.58
CA GLY A 128 -11.57 2.64 -23.82
C GLY A 128 -12.86 3.37 -23.36
N GLU A 129 -13.73 2.71 -22.59
CA GLU A 129 -15.00 3.27 -22.09
C GLU A 129 -14.77 4.35 -20.99
N MET A 130 -14.23 5.50 -21.36
CA MET A 130 -13.96 6.64 -20.45
C MET A 130 -15.21 7.15 -19.72
N ALA A 131 -16.40 6.97 -20.30
CA ALA A 131 -17.67 7.29 -19.64
C ALA A 131 -17.87 6.50 -18.34
N LYS A 132 -17.41 5.24 -18.28
CA LYS A 132 -17.48 4.41 -17.07
C LYS A 132 -16.50 4.88 -16.00
N VAL A 133 -15.28 5.25 -16.41
CA VAL A 133 -14.25 5.83 -15.53
C VAL A 133 -14.76 7.14 -14.92
N LYS A 134 -15.29 8.03 -15.77
CA LYS A 134 -15.88 9.30 -15.35
C LYS A 134 -17.03 9.11 -14.37
N ALA A 135 -17.96 8.21 -14.67
CA ALA A 135 -19.07 7.90 -13.77
C ALA A 135 -18.59 7.40 -12.39
N MET A 136 -17.54 6.57 -12.33
CA MET A 136 -16.97 6.12 -11.06
C MET A 136 -16.31 7.25 -10.27
N VAL A 137 -15.64 8.18 -10.95
CA VAL A 137 -15.02 9.36 -10.33
C VAL A 137 -16.10 10.32 -9.82
N ASP A 138 -17.10 10.64 -10.64
CA ASP A 138 -18.19 11.56 -10.28
C ASP A 138 -19.02 11.04 -9.10
N THR A 139 -19.29 9.73 -9.08
CA THR A 139 -20.05 9.08 -7.99
C THR A 139 -19.22 8.75 -6.77
N LYS A 140 -17.90 9.03 -6.79
CA LYS A 140 -16.92 8.63 -5.76
C LYS A 140 -16.97 7.13 -5.41
N SER A 141 -17.50 6.31 -6.32
CA SER A 141 -17.72 4.87 -6.14
C SER A 141 -16.74 4.11 -7.02
N VAL A 142 -15.45 4.39 -6.84
CA VAL A 142 -14.38 3.76 -7.60
C VAL A 142 -14.15 2.36 -7.06
N SER A 143 -14.32 1.36 -7.92
CA SER A 143 -14.10 -0.06 -7.60
C SER A 143 -12.84 -0.64 -8.26
N TRP A 144 -12.10 0.18 -9.01
CA TRP A 144 -10.89 -0.20 -9.73
C TRP A 144 -9.67 0.44 -9.06
N ASP A 145 -8.65 -0.36 -8.76
CA ASP A 145 -7.46 0.13 -8.07
C ASP A 145 -6.39 0.63 -9.06
N VAL A 146 -6.25 -0.06 -10.20
CA VAL A 146 -5.29 0.29 -11.26
C VAL A 146 -5.99 0.22 -12.61
N LEU A 147 -5.89 1.29 -13.39
CA LEU A 147 -6.36 1.35 -14.77
C LEU A 147 -5.18 1.59 -15.70
N GLU A 148 -4.90 0.63 -16.56
CA GLU A 148 -3.98 0.82 -17.68
C GLU A 148 -4.70 1.59 -18.79
N VAL A 149 -4.18 2.75 -19.17
CA VAL A 149 -4.70 3.58 -20.27
C VAL A 149 -3.65 3.75 -21.35
N GLU A 150 -4.05 3.79 -22.61
CA GLU A 150 -3.15 4.18 -23.70
C GLU A 150 -3.04 5.72 -23.77
N SER A 151 -2.08 6.22 -24.55
CA SER A 151 -1.78 7.65 -24.68
C SER A 151 -2.99 8.55 -25.03
N PRO A 152 -3.92 8.17 -25.94
CA PRO A 152 -5.06 9.02 -26.26
C PRO A 152 -6.13 9.06 -25.15
N GLU A 153 -6.28 8.00 -24.34
CA GLU A 153 -7.16 8.00 -23.16
C GLU A 153 -6.55 8.80 -22.02
N LEU A 154 -5.23 8.75 -21.85
CA LEU A 154 -4.52 9.57 -20.88
C LEU A 154 -4.70 11.06 -21.16
N ALA A 155 -4.56 11.48 -22.43
CA ALA A 155 -4.76 12.88 -22.83
C ALA A 155 -6.20 13.34 -22.54
N ARG A 156 -7.21 12.53 -22.88
CA ARG A 156 -8.62 12.82 -22.60
C ARG A 156 -8.92 12.83 -21.10
N GLY A 157 -8.34 11.91 -20.34
CA GLY A 157 -8.47 11.87 -18.89
C GLY A 157 -7.92 13.14 -18.23
N CYS A 158 -6.77 13.64 -18.70
CA CYS A 158 -6.21 14.91 -18.24
C CYS A 158 -7.15 16.09 -18.53
N ASP A 159 -7.72 16.17 -19.73
CA ASP A 159 -8.67 17.24 -20.10
C ASP A 159 -9.98 17.16 -19.30
N GLU A 160 -10.39 15.96 -18.91
CA GLU A 160 -11.60 15.70 -18.12
C GLU A 160 -11.39 15.76 -16.60
N GLY A 161 -10.18 16.08 -16.14
CA GLY A 161 -9.85 16.21 -14.71
C GLY A 161 -9.72 14.86 -13.97
N ILE A 162 -9.52 13.77 -14.70
CA ILE A 162 -9.22 12.45 -14.14
C ILE A 162 -7.73 12.42 -13.78
N PRO A 163 -7.37 12.19 -12.50
CA PRO A 163 -5.97 12.15 -12.10
C PRO A 163 -5.26 10.95 -12.76
N ALA A 164 -4.24 11.24 -13.57
CA ALA A 164 -3.23 10.27 -13.96
C ALA A 164 -2.33 9.99 -12.74
N ALA A 165 -2.34 8.75 -12.25
CA ALA A 165 -1.49 8.30 -11.16
C ALA A 165 -0.18 7.70 -11.70
#